data_AF-A0A3C1F8B8-F1
#
_entry.id   AF-A0A3C1F8B8-F1
#
_cell.length_a   1.000
_cell.length_b   1.000
_cell.length_c   1.000
_cell.angle_alpha   90.00
_cell.angle_beta   90.00
_cell.angle_gamma   90.00
#
_symmetry.space_group_name_H-M   'P 1'
#
loop_
_entity.id
_entity.type
_entity.pdbx_description
1 polymer ?
#
loop_
_entity_poly.entity_id
_entity_poly.type
_entity_poly.pdbx_seq_one_letter_code
_entity_poly.pdbx_strand_id
1 'polypeptide(L)'
;MNSPMHALAGVITEKFILAAPQEAARALASLATHEVLLLIGPLKAQVVVACLNPMDPPKAAAVLRRLPLKQASYILARLNVEQAAKLWKEFSTPYRERLSSALEPAFVKLLAEANSFAPDSVGRLMHTDFVSVRTEAKLAALIERLKSLPRKKLPAACYVTGKDGELKGVIRTAELAFYTPQSVCGSVMNPAEFLHPQDGAEKARKAFTEAETDSLPVVNEKGVLLGVLLKEALPVTAEKTSLWSRLTK
;
A
#
# COMPACT_ATOMS: atom_id res chain seq x y z
N MET A 1 -27.51 18.59 -5.50
CA MET A 1 -27.00 19.94 -5.81
C MET A 1 -25.80 20.21 -4.94
N ASN A 2 -24.61 20.39 -5.52
CA ASN A 2 -23.38 20.70 -4.77
C ASN A 2 -23.46 22.16 -4.31
N SER A 3 -23.92 22.39 -3.08
CA SER A 3 -23.82 23.71 -2.45
C SER A 3 -22.34 24.09 -2.30
N PRO A 4 -21.94 25.36 -2.52
CA PRO A 4 -20.56 25.82 -2.35
C PRO A 4 -19.97 25.47 -0.97
N MET A 5 -20.82 25.37 0.06
CA MET A 5 -20.42 24.91 1.40
C MET A 5 -19.91 23.45 1.42
N HIS A 6 -20.51 22.55 0.64
CA HIS A 6 -20.05 21.16 0.54
C HIS A 6 -18.72 21.05 -0.19
N ALA A 7 -18.50 21.89 -1.22
CA ALA A 7 -17.22 21.93 -1.93
C ALA A 7 -16.09 22.43 -1.02
N LEU A 8 -16.34 23.48 -0.23
CA LEU A 8 -15.38 24.00 0.73
C LEU A 8 -15.07 22.98 1.84
N ALA A 9 -16.08 22.31 2.40
CA ALA A 9 -15.91 21.27 3.41
C ALA A 9 -15.03 20.12 2.91
N GLY A 10 -15.22 19.69 1.66
CA GLY A 10 -14.38 18.66 1.03
C GLY A 10 -12.92 19.09 0.90
N VAL A 11 -12.66 20.31 0.43
CA VAL A 11 -11.29 20.84 0.29
C VAL A 11 -10.60 20.97 1.65
N ILE A 12 -11.29 21.50 2.66
CA ILE A 12 -10.73 21.64 4.02
C ILE A 12 -10.44 20.26 4.61
N THR A 13 -11.36 19.32 4.45
CA THR A 13 -11.19 17.95 4.95
C THR A 13 -10.01 17.26 4.28
N GLU A 14 -9.89 17.37 2.94
CA GLU A 14 -8.73 16.83 2.21
C GLU A 14 -7.42 17.42 2.71
N LYS A 15 -7.36 18.76 2.85
CA LYS A 15 -6.16 19.44 3.34
C LYS A 15 -5.81 19.04 4.77
N PHE A 16 -6.80 18.91 5.64
CA PHE A 16 -6.60 18.50 7.02
C PHE A 16 -6.07 17.07 7.11
N ILE A 17 -6.68 16.12 6.40
CA ILE A 17 -6.23 14.73 6.34
C ILE A 17 -4.78 14.63 5.84
N LEU A 18 -4.43 15.38 4.78
CA LEU A 18 -3.10 15.32 4.20
C LEU A 18 -2.02 15.97 5.09
N ALA A 19 -2.37 17.02 5.84
CA ALA A 19 -1.45 17.73 6.71
C ALA A 19 -1.23 17.01 8.05
N ALA A 20 -2.29 16.42 8.61
CA ALA A 20 -2.30 15.84 9.94
C ALA A 20 -3.19 14.57 9.99
N PRO A 21 -2.75 13.44 9.38
CA PRO A 21 -3.59 12.26 9.23
C PRO A 21 -4.10 11.67 10.54
N GLN A 22 -3.27 11.68 11.60
CA GLN A 22 -3.63 11.10 12.90
C GLN A 22 -4.70 11.96 13.61
N GLU A 23 -4.51 13.27 13.63
CA GLU A 23 -5.42 14.24 14.21
C GLU A 23 -6.74 14.26 13.45
N ALA A 24 -6.69 14.23 12.12
CA ALA A 24 -7.86 14.14 11.27
C ALA A 24 -8.65 12.85 11.52
N ALA A 25 -7.97 11.71 11.62
CA ALA A 25 -8.62 10.45 11.93
C ALA A 25 -9.31 10.46 13.30
N ARG A 26 -8.65 11.02 14.33
CA ARG A 26 -9.25 11.18 15.68
C ARG A 26 -10.47 12.10 15.65
N ALA A 27 -10.36 13.25 14.99
CA ALA A 27 -11.44 14.23 14.87
C ALA A 27 -12.64 13.67 14.08
N LEU A 28 -12.38 12.94 12.98
CA LEU A 28 -13.44 12.30 12.20
C LEU A 28 -14.03 11.10 12.94
N ALA A 29 -13.23 10.38 13.74
CA ALA A 29 -13.73 9.22 14.49
C ALA A 29 -14.77 9.59 15.56
N SER A 30 -14.72 10.81 16.11
CA SER A 30 -15.70 11.29 17.09
C SER A 30 -17.06 11.66 16.47
N LEU A 31 -17.13 11.88 15.15
CA LEU A 31 -18.37 12.17 14.44
C LEU A 31 -19.22 10.91 14.24
N ALA A 32 -20.50 11.06 13.94
CA ALA A 32 -21.33 9.95 13.51
C ALA A 32 -20.85 9.39 12.15
N THR A 33 -20.99 8.08 11.93
CA THR A 33 -20.45 7.43 10.72
C THR A 33 -20.99 8.02 9.41
N HIS A 34 -22.24 8.51 9.42
CA HIS A 34 -22.81 9.16 8.24
C HIS A 34 -22.19 10.54 7.95
N GLU A 35 -21.82 11.30 8.98
CA GLU A 35 -21.11 12.58 8.84
C GLU A 35 -19.72 12.38 8.26
N VAL A 36 -19.00 11.36 8.75
CA VAL A 36 -17.69 10.97 8.18
C VAL A 36 -17.81 10.68 6.70
N LEU A 37 -18.82 9.92 6.28
CA LEU A 37 -19.05 9.59 4.87
C LEU A 37 -19.35 10.80 4.00
N LEU A 38 -20.07 11.80 4.51
CA LEU A 38 -20.33 13.05 3.80
C LEU A 38 -19.02 13.81 3.54
N LEU A 39 -18.09 13.77 4.49
CA LEU A 39 -16.81 14.48 4.40
C LEU A 39 -15.79 13.74 3.52
N ILE A 40 -15.67 12.42 3.66
CA ILE A 40 -14.63 11.64 2.98
C ILE A 40 -15.10 11.01 1.66
N GLY A 41 -16.40 10.81 1.48
CA GLY A 41 -16.98 10.13 0.32
C GLY A 41 -16.61 10.76 -1.03
N PRO A 42 -16.59 12.10 -1.16
CA PRO A 42 -16.16 12.78 -2.38
C PRO A 42 -14.65 12.76 -2.62
N LEU A 43 -13.85 12.37 -1.62
CA LEU A 43 -12.40 12.46 -1.68
C LEU A 43 -11.79 11.31 -2.47
N LYS A 44 -10.60 11.54 -3.02
CA LYS A 44 -9.83 10.48 -3.68
C LYS A 44 -9.48 9.39 -2.69
N ALA A 45 -9.50 8.14 -3.16
CA ALA A 45 -9.21 6.97 -2.33
C ALA A 45 -7.90 7.08 -1.53
N GLN A 46 -6.87 7.72 -2.08
CA GLN A 46 -5.60 7.94 -1.37
C GLN A 46 -5.74 8.80 -0.11
N VAL A 47 -6.61 9.82 -0.16
CA VAL A 47 -6.90 10.68 1.00
C VAL A 47 -7.70 9.88 2.02
N VAL A 48 -8.68 9.11 1.56
CA VAL A 48 -9.47 8.21 2.43
C VAL A 48 -8.56 7.20 3.14
N VAL A 49 -7.64 6.56 2.42
CA VAL A 49 -6.63 5.64 2.98
C VAL A 49 -5.78 6.32 4.05
N ALA A 50 -5.30 7.54 3.79
CA ALA A 50 -4.50 8.31 4.75
C ALA A 50 -5.28 8.59 6.05
N CYS A 51 -6.60 8.81 5.96
CA CYS A 51 -7.48 8.97 7.11
C CYS A 51 -7.80 7.64 7.82
N LEU A 52 -8.03 6.56 7.08
CA LEU A 52 -8.46 5.28 7.67
C LEU A 52 -7.30 4.48 8.28
N ASN A 53 -6.07 4.65 7.80
CA ASN A 53 -4.88 3.99 8.34
C ASN A 53 -4.68 4.24 9.86
N PRO A 54 -4.69 5.50 10.35
CA PRO A 54 -4.56 5.80 11.77
C PRO A 54 -5.89 5.82 12.54
N MET A 55 -7.02 5.56 11.88
CA MET A 55 -8.35 5.53 12.53
C MET A 55 -8.53 4.25 13.35
N ASP A 56 -9.28 4.36 14.46
CA ASP A 56 -9.66 3.20 15.26
C ASP A 56 -10.37 2.11 14.41
N PRO A 57 -9.96 0.82 14.48
CA PRO A 57 -10.44 -0.20 13.54
C PRO A 57 -11.96 -0.41 13.53
N PRO A 58 -12.68 -0.51 14.67
CA PRO A 58 -14.14 -0.55 14.68
C PRO A 58 -14.80 0.60 13.90
N LYS A 59 -14.29 1.82 14.09
CA LYS A 59 -14.82 3.01 13.39
C LYS A 59 -14.53 2.98 11.91
N ALA A 60 -13.28 2.70 11.53
CA ALA A 60 -12.85 2.61 10.15
C ALA A 60 -13.62 1.49 9.39
N ALA A 61 -13.85 0.34 10.03
CA ALA A 61 -14.67 -0.73 9.50
C ALA A 61 -16.13 -0.30 9.30
N ALA A 62 -16.70 0.45 10.24
CA ALA A 62 -18.06 0.99 10.11
C ALA A 62 -18.19 1.98 8.93
N VAL A 63 -17.18 2.81 8.71
CA VAL A 63 -17.10 3.73 7.56
C VAL A 63 -17.01 2.92 6.26
N LEU A 64 -16.05 1.99 6.17
CA LEU A 64 -15.78 1.22 4.96
C LEU A 64 -16.99 0.39 4.52
N ARG A 65 -17.72 -0.23 5.46
CA ARG A 65 -18.93 -1.03 5.20
C ARG A 65 -20.06 -0.25 4.52
N ARG A 66 -20.08 1.07 4.67
CA ARG A 66 -21.13 1.93 4.10
C ARG A 66 -20.75 2.51 2.73
N LEU A 67 -19.52 2.29 2.28
CA LEU A 67 -19.13 2.62 0.91
C LEU A 67 -19.62 1.56 -0.08
N PRO A 68 -19.83 1.93 -1.35
CA PRO A 68 -20.06 0.95 -2.42
C PRO A 68 -18.97 -0.13 -2.43
N LEU A 69 -19.36 -1.40 -2.64
CA LEU A 69 -18.44 -2.54 -2.52
C LEU A 69 -17.14 -2.38 -3.31
N LYS A 70 -17.23 -1.85 -4.54
CA LYS A 70 -16.06 -1.57 -5.40
C LYS A 70 -15.11 -0.54 -4.79
N GLN A 71 -15.65 0.50 -4.15
CA GLN A 71 -14.84 1.52 -3.48
C GLN A 71 -14.25 0.98 -2.17
N ALA A 72 -15.04 0.22 -1.42
CA ALA A 72 -14.60 -0.44 -0.19
C ALA A 72 -13.44 -1.42 -0.45
N SER A 73 -13.55 -2.30 -1.44
CA SER A 73 -12.47 -3.24 -1.80
C SER A 73 -11.23 -2.50 -2.30
N TYR A 74 -11.41 -1.47 -3.13
CA TYR A 74 -10.31 -0.64 -3.63
C TYR A 74 -9.54 0.09 -2.53
N ILE A 75 -10.24 0.61 -1.51
CA ILE A 75 -9.64 1.28 -0.35
C ILE A 75 -8.98 0.25 0.57
N LEU A 76 -9.66 -0.85 0.89
CA LEU A 76 -9.12 -1.91 1.76
C LEU A 76 -7.78 -2.43 1.26
N ALA A 77 -7.67 -2.66 -0.05
CA ALA A 77 -6.46 -3.12 -0.72
C ALA A 77 -5.30 -2.12 -0.69
N ARG A 78 -5.51 -0.89 -0.19
CA ARG A 78 -4.50 0.18 -0.11
C ARG A 78 -4.21 0.65 1.30
N LEU A 79 -4.95 0.16 2.29
CA LEU A 79 -4.56 0.33 3.68
C LEU A 79 -3.24 -0.41 3.92
N ASN A 80 -2.51 -0.01 4.95
CA ASN A 80 -1.38 -0.82 5.38
C ASN A 80 -1.89 -2.21 5.83
N VAL A 81 -1.04 -3.23 5.72
CA VAL A 81 -1.44 -4.63 5.95
C VAL A 81 -2.03 -4.82 7.35
N GLU A 82 -1.41 -4.17 8.34
CA GLU A 82 -1.87 -4.22 9.73
C GLU A 82 -3.29 -3.71 9.89
N GLN A 83 -3.59 -2.50 9.40
CA GLN A 83 -4.91 -1.90 9.50
C GLN A 83 -5.93 -2.67 8.68
N ALA A 84 -5.60 -3.07 7.45
CA ALA A 84 -6.47 -3.87 6.61
C ALA A 84 -6.88 -5.18 7.33
N ALA A 85 -5.93 -5.84 8.00
CA ALA A 85 -6.19 -7.06 8.76
C ALA A 85 -7.04 -6.81 10.01
N LYS A 86 -6.82 -5.69 10.72
CA LYS A 86 -7.67 -5.29 11.85
C LYS A 86 -9.11 -5.05 11.38
N LEU A 87 -9.31 -4.26 10.31
CA LEU A 87 -10.64 -4.04 9.71
C LEU A 87 -11.27 -5.34 9.24
N TRP A 88 -10.48 -6.24 8.65
CA TRP A 88 -10.96 -7.55 8.22
C TRP A 88 -11.62 -8.30 9.39
N LYS A 89 -11.01 -8.29 10.58
CA LYS A 89 -11.56 -8.92 11.79
C LYS A 89 -12.87 -8.29 12.27
N GLU A 90 -13.06 -7.00 12.09
CA GLU A 90 -14.29 -6.29 12.46
C GLU A 90 -15.49 -6.63 11.55
N PHE A 91 -15.24 -7.15 10.35
CA PHE A 91 -16.30 -7.49 9.40
C PHE A 91 -16.97 -8.81 9.75
N SER A 92 -18.30 -8.85 9.56
CA SER A 92 -19.08 -10.09 9.63
C SER A 92 -18.75 -11.04 8.47
N THR A 93 -18.96 -12.34 8.67
CA THR A 93 -18.72 -13.37 7.64
C THR A 93 -19.38 -13.05 6.29
N PRO A 94 -20.68 -12.65 6.23
CA PRO A 94 -21.31 -12.33 4.95
C PRO A 94 -20.67 -11.14 4.23
N TYR A 95 -20.15 -10.16 4.98
CA TYR A 95 -19.47 -9.02 4.38
C TYR A 95 -18.06 -9.36 3.89
N ARG A 96 -17.32 -10.20 4.64
CA ARG A 96 -16.03 -10.74 4.20
C ARG A 96 -16.18 -11.53 2.92
N GLU A 97 -17.18 -12.40 2.81
CA GLU A 97 -17.45 -13.17 1.58
C GLU A 97 -17.68 -12.25 0.37
N ARG A 98 -18.50 -11.21 0.53
CA ARG A 98 -18.73 -10.21 -0.52
C ARG A 98 -17.46 -9.46 -0.91
N LEU A 99 -16.61 -9.10 0.05
CA LEU A 99 -15.33 -8.46 -0.22
C LEU A 99 -14.35 -9.41 -0.91
N SER A 100 -14.30 -10.68 -0.51
CA SER A 100 -13.43 -11.70 -1.10
C SER A 100 -13.69 -11.88 -2.59
N SER A 101 -14.94 -11.77 -3.05
CA SER A 101 -15.28 -11.80 -4.47
C SER A 101 -14.79 -10.58 -5.27
N ALA A 102 -14.40 -9.50 -4.60
CA ALA A 102 -13.96 -8.24 -5.21
C ALA A 102 -12.47 -7.93 -4.93
N LEU A 103 -11.75 -8.84 -4.28
CA LEU A 103 -10.34 -8.72 -3.91
C LEU A 103 -9.53 -9.84 -4.56
N GLU A 104 -8.23 -9.61 -4.68
CA GLU A 104 -7.31 -10.64 -5.13
C GLU A 104 -7.22 -11.77 -4.08
N PRO A 105 -7.28 -13.06 -4.48
CA PRO A 105 -7.22 -14.18 -3.54
C PRO A 105 -5.96 -14.16 -2.66
N ALA A 106 -4.82 -13.74 -3.22
CA ALA A 106 -3.57 -13.62 -2.49
C ALA A 106 -3.64 -12.55 -1.38
N PHE A 107 -4.37 -11.44 -1.63
CA PHE A 107 -4.58 -10.41 -0.62
C PHE A 107 -5.52 -10.89 0.49
N VAL A 108 -6.60 -11.61 0.16
CA VAL A 108 -7.49 -12.20 1.17
C VAL A 108 -6.73 -13.17 2.08
N LYS A 109 -5.88 -14.02 1.50
CA LYS A 109 -5.01 -14.92 2.27
C LYS A 109 -4.03 -14.14 3.16
N LEU A 110 -3.41 -13.09 2.64
CA LEU A 110 -2.54 -12.21 3.41
C LEU A 110 -3.25 -11.61 4.63
N LEU A 111 -4.51 -11.15 4.50
CA LEU A 111 -5.27 -10.60 5.63
C LEU A 111 -5.52 -11.62 6.74
N ALA A 112 -5.70 -12.89 6.38
CA ALA A 112 -5.87 -13.98 7.35
C ALA A 112 -4.56 -14.26 8.12
N GLU A 113 -3.43 -14.19 7.42
CA GLU A 113 -2.09 -14.48 7.95
C GLU A 113 -1.43 -13.29 8.67
N ALA A 114 -1.95 -12.07 8.51
CA ALA A 114 -1.30 -10.86 9.00
C ALA A 114 -0.94 -10.88 10.50
N ASN A 115 -1.66 -11.64 11.33
CA ASN A 115 -1.36 -11.73 12.78
C ASN A 115 -0.20 -12.67 13.12
N SER A 116 0.18 -13.58 12.22
CA SER A 116 1.35 -14.44 12.44
C SER A 116 2.67 -13.72 12.14
N PHE A 117 2.62 -12.55 11.53
CA PHE A 117 3.81 -11.76 11.22
C PHE A 117 4.36 -11.06 12.47
N ALA A 118 5.68 -11.09 12.65
CA ALA A 118 6.34 -10.33 13.72
C ALA A 118 6.17 -8.81 13.50
N PRO A 119 6.18 -7.97 14.56
CA PRO A 119 5.97 -6.51 14.45
C PRO A 119 6.87 -5.81 13.43
N ASP A 120 8.10 -6.26 13.32
CA ASP A 120 9.17 -5.73 12.48
C ASP A 120 9.43 -6.58 11.22
N SER A 121 8.53 -7.52 10.90
CA SER A 121 8.66 -8.32 9.70
C SER A 121 8.27 -7.54 8.45
N VAL A 122 8.83 -7.95 7.31
CA VAL A 122 8.53 -7.37 5.99
C VAL A 122 7.03 -7.33 5.72
N GLY A 123 6.30 -8.40 6.07
CA GLY A 123 4.85 -8.50 5.88
C GLY A 123 4.03 -7.46 6.65
N ARG A 124 4.52 -6.98 7.80
CA ARG A 124 3.88 -5.88 8.54
C ARG A 124 4.26 -4.50 8.01
N LEU A 125 5.50 -4.34 7.57
CA LEU A 125 6.05 -3.05 7.14
C LEU A 125 5.73 -2.71 5.68
N MET A 126 5.41 -3.70 4.85
CA MET A 126 5.10 -3.49 3.44
C MET A 126 3.76 -2.76 3.24
N HIS A 127 3.64 -2.09 2.09
CA HIS A 127 2.37 -1.55 1.60
C HIS A 127 1.92 -2.31 0.35
N THR A 128 0.60 -2.31 0.12
CA THR A 128 -0.03 -2.99 -1.02
C THR A 128 -0.46 -2.02 -2.13
N ASP A 129 -0.24 -0.71 -1.96
CA ASP A 129 -0.44 0.29 -3.02
C ASP A 129 0.82 0.37 -3.89
N PHE A 130 0.88 -0.45 -4.94
CA PHE A 130 1.96 -0.47 -5.91
C PHE A 130 1.41 -0.53 -7.34
N VAL A 131 2.27 -0.21 -8.31
CA VAL A 131 1.93 -0.32 -9.73
C VAL A 131 2.49 -1.62 -10.27
N SER A 132 1.59 -2.49 -10.72
CA SER A 132 1.93 -3.70 -11.47
C SER A 132 1.34 -3.69 -12.87
N VAL A 133 2.01 -4.35 -13.80
CA VAL A 133 1.59 -4.51 -15.18
C VAL A 133 1.87 -5.93 -15.67
N ARG A 134 1.08 -6.39 -16.62
CA ARG A 134 1.22 -7.72 -17.21
C ARG A 134 2.43 -7.81 -18.13
N THR A 135 3.11 -8.96 -18.12
CA THR A 135 4.31 -9.21 -18.95
C THR A 135 4.05 -8.97 -20.44
N GLU A 136 2.86 -9.33 -20.92
CA GLU A 136 2.41 -9.20 -22.30
C GLU A 136 1.91 -7.79 -22.67
N ALA A 137 1.77 -6.89 -21.70
CA ALA A 137 1.26 -5.54 -21.96
C ALA A 137 2.29 -4.66 -22.67
N LYS A 138 1.82 -3.65 -23.40
CA LYS A 138 2.67 -2.60 -23.96
C LYS A 138 3.01 -1.55 -22.92
N LEU A 139 4.20 -0.96 -23.03
CA LEU A 139 4.63 0.16 -22.18
C LEU A 139 3.65 1.34 -22.23
N ALA A 140 2.99 1.57 -23.37
CA ALA A 140 1.95 2.60 -23.51
C ALA A 140 0.88 2.51 -22.40
N ALA A 141 0.41 1.30 -22.07
CA ALA A 141 -0.60 1.11 -21.03
C ALA A 141 -0.06 1.46 -19.63
N LEU A 142 1.20 1.09 -19.35
CA LEU A 142 1.87 1.45 -18.11
C LEU A 142 2.08 2.98 -18.01
N ILE A 143 2.56 3.61 -19.07
CA ILE A 143 2.81 5.05 -19.13
C ILE A 143 1.51 5.83 -18.91
N GLU A 144 0.41 5.46 -19.56
CA GLU A 144 -0.89 6.10 -19.36
C GLU A 144 -1.40 5.92 -17.93
N ARG A 145 -1.23 4.72 -17.34
CA ARG A 145 -1.53 4.50 -15.93
C ARG A 145 -0.71 5.43 -15.03
N LEU A 146 0.59 5.58 -15.28
CA LEU A 146 1.45 6.47 -14.49
C LEU A 146 1.07 7.94 -14.65
N LYS A 147 0.69 8.39 -15.85
CA LYS A 147 0.19 9.76 -16.09
C LYS A 147 -1.10 10.08 -15.32
N SER A 148 -1.91 9.07 -15.01
CA SER A 148 -3.12 9.24 -14.20
C SER A 148 -2.82 9.48 -12.71
N LEU A 149 -1.60 9.20 -12.25
CA LEU A 149 -1.19 9.37 -10.87
C LEU A 149 -0.73 10.81 -10.60
N PRO A 150 -0.90 11.32 -9.36
CA PRO A 150 -0.29 12.59 -8.97
C PRO A 150 1.23 12.52 -9.11
N ARG A 151 1.86 13.53 -9.72
CA ARG A 151 3.31 13.57 -9.98
C ARG A 151 4.17 13.29 -8.73
N LYS A 152 3.77 13.80 -7.56
CA LYS A 152 4.47 13.59 -6.28
C LYS A 152 4.36 12.16 -5.72
N LYS A 153 3.55 11.30 -6.35
CA LYS A 153 3.27 9.91 -5.95
C LYS A 153 3.63 8.92 -7.05
N LEU A 154 4.42 9.33 -8.04
CA LEU A 154 4.95 8.39 -9.02
C LEU A 154 5.87 7.41 -8.30
N PRO A 155 5.65 6.09 -8.44
CA PRO A 155 6.52 5.10 -7.82
C PRO A 155 7.89 5.12 -8.53
N ALA A 156 8.95 4.81 -7.79
CA ALA A 156 10.30 4.68 -8.37
C ALA A 156 10.41 3.47 -9.31
N ALA A 157 9.60 2.44 -9.07
CA ALA A 157 9.58 1.20 -9.82
C ALA A 157 8.16 0.69 -10.07
N CYS A 158 7.98 -0.02 -11.18
CA CYS A 158 6.75 -0.71 -11.55
C CYS A 158 7.06 -2.20 -11.69
N TYR A 159 6.18 -3.07 -11.18
CA TYR A 159 6.40 -4.51 -11.15
C TYR A 159 5.72 -5.19 -12.33
N VAL A 160 6.40 -6.15 -12.93
CA VAL A 160 5.86 -6.94 -14.04
C VAL A 160 5.39 -8.28 -13.50
N THR A 161 4.14 -8.65 -13.77
CA THR A 161 3.53 -9.89 -13.29
C THR A 161 3.04 -10.78 -14.43
N GLY A 162 3.01 -12.09 -14.17
CA GLY A 162 2.43 -13.10 -15.03
C GLY A 162 0.93 -13.29 -14.77
N LYS A 163 0.35 -14.36 -15.37
CA LYS A 163 -1.10 -14.64 -15.41
C LYS A 163 -1.75 -14.71 -14.04
N ASP A 164 -1.05 -15.29 -13.08
CA ASP A 164 -1.58 -15.61 -11.77
C ASP A 164 -1.04 -14.63 -10.71
N GLY A 165 -0.53 -13.48 -11.14
CA GLY A 165 0.03 -12.44 -10.28
C GLY A 165 1.47 -12.73 -9.83
N GLU A 166 2.11 -13.75 -10.40
CA GLU A 166 3.49 -14.07 -10.06
C GLU A 166 4.46 -12.98 -10.54
N LEU A 167 5.41 -12.59 -9.68
CA LEU A 167 6.42 -11.59 -9.99
C LEU A 167 7.34 -12.13 -11.10
N LYS A 168 7.47 -11.38 -12.19
CA LYS A 168 8.37 -11.70 -13.31
C LYS A 168 9.57 -10.76 -13.41
N GLY A 169 9.43 -9.53 -12.93
CA GLY A 169 10.51 -8.56 -12.97
C GLY A 169 10.06 -7.18 -12.53
N VAL A 170 10.93 -6.21 -12.76
CA VAL A 170 10.74 -4.81 -12.40
C VAL A 170 11.19 -3.90 -13.54
N ILE A 171 10.51 -2.78 -13.71
CA ILE A 171 10.90 -1.70 -14.61
C ILE A 171 11.05 -0.45 -13.74
N ARG A 172 12.23 0.17 -13.71
CA ARG A 172 12.39 1.45 -13.01
C ARG A 172 11.64 2.53 -13.80
N THR A 173 10.89 3.37 -13.12
CA THR A 173 10.07 4.40 -13.78
C THR A 173 10.94 5.35 -14.62
N ALA A 174 12.17 5.63 -14.19
CA ALA A 174 13.13 6.42 -14.94
C ALA A 174 13.58 5.76 -16.25
N GLU A 175 13.62 4.42 -16.32
CA GLU A 175 14.05 3.68 -17.51
C GLU A 175 13.02 3.75 -18.65
N LEU A 176 11.75 4.07 -18.34
CA LEU A 176 10.69 4.20 -19.34
C LEU A 176 11.01 5.24 -20.42
N ALA A 177 11.87 6.22 -20.12
CA ALA A 177 12.30 7.24 -21.08
C ALA A 177 13.17 6.69 -22.22
N PHE A 178 13.79 5.51 -22.04
CA PHE A 178 14.69 4.90 -23.03
C PHE A 178 14.00 3.91 -23.97
N TYR A 179 12.69 3.67 -23.78
CA TYR A 179 11.94 2.67 -24.54
C TYR A 179 10.80 3.31 -25.34
N THR A 180 10.41 2.66 -26.43
CA THR A 180 9.23 3.08 -27.19
C THR A 180 7.95 2.65 -26.48
N PRO A 181 6.84 3.42 -26.54
CA PRO A 181 5.57 3.00 -25.96
C PRO A 181 5.00 1.68 -26.52
N GLN A 182 5.49 1.21 -27.68
CA GLN A 182 5.07 -0.04 -28.30
C GLN A 182 5.82 -1.27 -27.77
N SER A 183 6.94 -1.07 -27.06
CA SER A 183 7.71 -2.15 -26.44
C SER A 183 6.84 -2.93 -25.44
N VAL A 184 7.11 -4.23 -25.33
CA VAL A 184 6.39 -5.13 -24.42
C VAL A 184 7.05 -5.07 -23.04
N CYS A 185 6.27 -4.92 -21.96
CA CYS A 185 6.77 -4.79 -20.59
C CYS A 185 7.75 -5.92 -20.22
N GLY A 186 7.40 -7.16 -20.54
CA GLY A 186 8.25 -8.33 -20.26
C GLY A 186 9.58 -8.35 -21.02
N SER A 187 9.70 -7.63 -22.13
CA SER A 187 10.94 -7.57 -22.92
C SER A 187 11.93 -6.52 -22.43
N VAL A 188 11.47 -5.58 -21.60
CA VAL A 188 12.29 -4.46 -21.09
C VAL A 188 12.46 -4.50 -19.57
N MET A 189 11.86 -5.48 -18.90
CA MET A 189 11.98 -5.65 -17.46
C MET A 189 13.35 -6.23 -17.08
N ASN A 190 13.79 -5.90 -15.88
CA ASN A 190 14.93 -6.52 -15.24
C ASN A 190 14.45 -7.58 -14.22
N PRO A 191 15.28 -8.59 -13.89
CA PRO A 191 15.05 -9.42 -12.72
C PRO A 191 14.87 -8.57 -11.46
N ALA A 192 13.98 -8.98 -10.58
CA ALA A 192 13.75 -8.30 -9.32
C ALA A 192 14.19 -9.19 -8.16
N GLU A 193 15.08 -8.68 -7.31
CA GLU A 193 15.26 -9.25 -5.97
C GLU A 193 13.96 -9.05 -5.18
N PHE A 194 13.60 -10.01 -4.33
CA PHE A 194 12.33 -10.00 -3.60
C PHE A 194 12.51 -10.48 -2.17
N LEU A 195 11.54 -10.13 -1.32
CA LEU A 195 11.45 -10.55 0.06
C LEU A 195 10.21 -11.41 0.29
N HIS A 196 10.20 -12.14 1.40
CA HIS A 196 9.03 -12.84 1.90
C HIS A 196 8.41 -12.13 3.13
N PRO A 197 7.10 -12.25 3.37
CA PRO A 197 6.44 -11.59 4.50
C PRO A 197 7.01 -11.93 5.88
N GLN A 198 7.56 -13.14 6.05
CA GLN A 198 8.17 -13.59 7.29
C GLN A 198 9.62 -13.10 7.48
N ASP A 199 10.23 -12.50 6.46
CA ASP A 199 11.59 -11.98 6.57
C ASP A 199 11.65 -10.87 7.62
N GLY A 200 12.76 -10.84 8.38
CA GLY A 200 13.02 -9.81 9.37
C GLY A 200 13.71 -8.58 8.77
N ALA A 201 13.70 -7.47 9.53
CA ALA A 201 14.27 -6.20 9.12
C ALA A 201 15.75 -6.30 8.69
N GLU A 202 16.58 -7.09 9.39
CA GLU A 202 18.00 -7.23 9.07
C GLU A 202 18.25 -7.89 7.71
N LYS A 203 17.49 -8.95 7.38
CA LYS A 203 17.55 -9.58 6.05
C LYS A 203 17.11 -8.59 4.97
N ALA A 204 16.05 -7.83 5.23
CA ALA A 204 15.58 -6.80 4.31
C ALA A 204 16.62 -5.70 4.07
N ARG A 205 17.33 -5.23 5.11
CA ARG A 205 18.43 -4.24 4.96
C ARG A 205 19.55 -4.76 4.06
N LYS A 206 19.94 -6.03 4.24
CA LYS A 206 20.96 -6.65 3.41
C LYS A 206 20.52 -6.70 1.95
N ALA A 207 19.29 -7.16 1.68
CA ALA A 207 18.71 -7.19 0.35
C ALA A 207 18.66 -5.80 -0.31
N PHE A 208 18.27 -4.75 0.43
CA PHE A 208 18.30 -3.37 -0.09
C PHE A 208 19.71 -2.89 -0.47
N THR A 209 20.72 -3.35 0.26
CA THR A 209 22.12 -2.99 0.00
C THR A 209 22.64 -3.72 -1.24
N GLU A 210 22.33 -5.00 -1.37
CA GLU A 210 22.74 -5.83 -2.51
C GLU A 210 22.04 -5.41 -3.82
N ALA A 211 20.74 -5.07 -3.75
CA ALA A 211 19.96 -4.64 -4.90
C ALA A 211 20.17 -3.17 -5.32
N GLU A 212 20.89 -2.37 -4.52
CA GLU A 212 21.07 -0.92 -4.70
C GLU A 212 19.74 -0.20 -5.03
N THR A 213 18.71 -0.44 -4.21
CA THR A 213 17.36 0.10 -4.42
C THR A 213 16.71 0.60 -3.14
N ASP A 214 15.69 1.44 -3.28
CA ASP A 214 14.88 1.96 -2.16
C ASP A 214 13.54 1.22 -2.00
N SER A 215 13.21 0.30 -2.90
CA SER A 215 11.96 -0.47 -2.85
C SER A 215 12.17 -1.92 -3.31
N LEU A 216 11.69 -2.88 -2.51
CA LEU A 216 11.75 -4.30 -2.85
C LEU A 216 10.33 -4.91 -2.89
N PRO A 217 9.99 -5.70 -3.92
CA PRO A 217 8.75 -6.44 -3.96
C PRO A 217 8.72 -7.54 -2.89
N VAL A 218 7.53 -7.80 -2.36
CA VAL A 218 7.28 -8.86 -1.39
C VAL A 218 6.38 -9.90 -2.01
N VAL A 219 6.80 -11.16 -2.00
CA VAL A 219 6.09 -12.27 -2.64
C VAL A 219 5.75 -13.37 -1.63
N ASN A 220 4.65 -14.08 -1.85
CA ASN A 220 4.36 -15.30 -1.09
C ASN A 220 5.22 -16.49 -1.57
N GLU A 221 5.04 -17.65 -0.94
CA GLU A 221 5.74 -18.91 -1.28
C GLU A 221 5.53 -19.36 -2.73
N LYS A 222 4.44 -18.94 -3.39
CA LYS A 222 4.14 -19.23 -4.80
C LYS A 222 4.71 -18.17 -5.76
N GLY A 223 5.46 -17.20 -5.26
CA GLY A 223 6.00 -16.09 -6.06
C GLY A 223 4.97 -15.02 -6.44
N VAL A 224 3.75 -15.05 -5.88
CA VAL A 224 2.73 -14.04 -6.14
C VAL A 224 3.09 -12.75 -5.41
N LEU A 225 3.08 -11.63 -6.14
CA LEU A 225 3.37 -10.30 -5.60
C LEU A 225 2.27 -9.86 -4.64
N LEU A 226 2.62 -9.68 -3.37
CA LEU A 226 1.70 -9.26 -2.31
C LEU A 226 1.77 -7.75 -2.05
N GLY A 227 2.96 -7.17 -2.16
CA GLY A 227 3.24 -5.82 -1.70
C GLY A 227 4.63 -5.35 -2.06
N VAL A 228 4.98 -4.18 -1.53
CA VAL A 228 6.29 -3.55 -1.68
C VAL A 228 6.75 -3.05 -0.32
N LEU A 229 8.00 -3.33 0.00
CA LEU A 229 8.68 -2.75 1.15
C LEU A 229 9.51 -1.56 0.66
N LEU A 230 9.35 -0.41 1.30
CA LEU A 230 10.25 0.74 1.13
C LEU A 230 11.35 0.68 2.17
N LYS A 231 12.56 1.06 1.80
CA LYS A 231 13.73 1.05 2.69
C LYS A 231 13.51 1.90 3.94
N GLU A 232 12.85 3.05 3.79
CA GLU A 232 12.50 3.97 4.88
C GLU A 232 11.50 3.39 5.89
N ALA A 233 10.75 2.34 5.54
CA ALA A 233 9.81 1.70 6.45
C ALA A 233 10.51 0.78 7.46
N LEU A 234 11.78 0.42 7.21
CA LEU A 234 12.56 -0.36 8.16
C LEU A 234 12.86 0.47 9.41
N PRO A 235 12.74 -0.12 10.62
CA PRO A 235 13.07 0.59 11.85
C PRO A 235 14.52 1.09 11.81
N VAL A 236 14.84 2.20 12.48
CA VAL A 236 16.24 2.61 12.59
C VAL A 236 16.95 1.64 13.53
N THR A 237 18.05 1.02 13.09
CA THR A 237 18.94 0.31 14.01
C THR A 237 19.51 1.34 14.96
N ALA A 238 19.13 1.27 16.24
CA ALA A 238 19.92 1.93 17.27
C ALA A 238 21.31 1.33 17.18
N GLU A 239 22.29 2.07 16.65
CA GLU A 239 23.67 1.72 16.87
C GLU A 239 23.81 1.55 18.38
N LYS A 240 24.08 0.33 18.83
CA LYS A 240 24.78 0.13 20.09
C LYS A 240 26.15 0.78 19.90
N THR A 241 26.19 2.12 19.96
CA THR A 241 27.41 2.83 20.29
C THR A 241 27.74 2.32 21.68
N SER A 242 28.57 1.29 21.72
CA SER A 242 29.24 0.85 22.92
C SER A 242 30.11 2.03 23.36
N LEU A 243 29.50 2.97 24.08
CA LEU A 243 30.15 4.08 24.77
C LEU A 243 31.16 3.56 25.82
N TRP A 244 31.15 2.26 26.10
CA TRP A 244 32.03 1.60 27.06
C TRP A 244 33.39 1.17 26.50
N SER A 245 33.63 1.21 25.17
CA SER A 245 34.96 0.86 24.62
C SER A 245 35.99 2.00 24.66
N ARG A 246 35.59 3.21 25.10
CA ARG A 246 36.47 4.39 25.22
C ARG A 246 36.94 4.70 26.64
N LEU A 247 36.55 3.93 27.64
CA LEU A 247 36.95 4.13 29.05
C LEU A 247 37.99 3.11 29.57
N THR A 248 38.56 2.27 28.71
CA THR A 248 39.56 1.26 29.10
C THR A 248 40.82 1.29 28.24
N LYS A 249 41.35 2.47 27.92
CA LYS A 249 42.72 2.64 27.43
C LYS A 249 43.43 3.74 28.19
#